data_AF-A0A7W1D532-F1
#
_entry.id   AF-A0A7W1D532-F1
#
_cell.length_a   1.000
_cell.length_b   1.000
_cell.length_c   1.000
_cell.angle_alpha   90.00
_cell.angle_beta   90.00
_cell.angle_gamma   90.00
#
_symmetry.space_group_name_H-M   'P 1'
#
loop_
_entity.id
_entity.type
_entity.pdbx_description
1 polymer ?
#
loop_
_entity_poly.entity_id
_entity_poly.type
_entity_poly.pdbx_seq_one_letter_code
_entity_poly.pdbx_strand_id
1 'polypeptide(L)'
;DTDPGARVLGELGIGTNFGIPGFTGEILLDEKIGGTVHLASGASYPETGGVNESAVHWDMVCDLRKGGRITVDGDILMEDGNFTV
;
A
#
# COMPACT_ATOMS: atom_id res chain seq x y z
N ASP A 1 -10.73 -16.18 -0.04
CA ASP A 1 -12.10 -16.66 0.22
C ASP A 1 -12.35 -17.06 1.67
N THR A 2 -11.61 -16.51 2.64
CA THR A 2 -11.83 -16.79 4.08
C THR A 2 -13.19 -16.30 4.56
N ASP A 3 -13.59 -15.10 4.12
CA ASP A 3 -14.84 -14.42 4.46
C ASP A 3 -15.18 -13.39 3.36
N PRO A 4 -16.36 -12.71 3.41
CA PRO A 4 -16.74 -11.74 2.39
C PRO A 4 -15.80 -10.54 2.25
N GLY A 5 -15.17 -10.10 3.35
CA GLY A 5 -14.26 -8.94 3.35
C GLY A 5 -12.87 -9.27 2.80
N ALA A 6 -12.48 -10.55 2.75
CA ALA A 6 -11.17 -11.02 2.30
C ALA A 6 -10.81 -10.64 0.85
N ARG A 7 -11.78 -10.22 0.01
CA ARG A 7 -11.57 -9.79 -1.38
C ARG A 7 -11.77 -8.28 -1.59
N VAL A 8 -11.93 -7.53 -0.50
CA VAL A 8 -12.15 -6.08 -0.48
C VAL A 8 -10.91 -5.43 0.14
N LEU A 9 -10.50 -4.27 -0.35
CA LEU A 9 -9.35 -3.56 0.19
C LEU A 9 -9.67 -3.00 1.58
N GLY A 10 -8.76 -3.21 2.52
CA GLY A 10 -8.81 -2.66 3.88
C GLY A 10 -7.86 -1.49 4.10
N GLU A 11 -6.80 -1.40 3.29
CA GLU A 11 -5.77 -0.37 3.44
C GLU A 11 -5.13 -0.01 2.10
N LEU A 12 -4.73 1.27 2.00
CA LEU A 12 -3.77 1.78 1.05
C LEU A 12 -2.71 2.56 1.84
N GLY A 13 -1.44 2.26 1.62
CA GLY A 13 -0.33 3.05 2.14
C GLY A 13 0.76 3.30 1.11
N ILE A 14 1.55 4.35 1.35
CA ILE A 14 2.65 4.78 0.49
C ILE A 14 3.94 4.69 1.30
N GLY A 15 4.92 3.97 0.78
CA GLY A 15 6.23 3.84 1.39
C GLY A 15 7.05 5.12 1.21
N THR A 16 7.54 5.68 2.31
CA THR A 16 8.28 6.96 2.33
C THR A 16 9.67 6.85 2.97
N ASN A 17 10.09 5.64 3.39
CA ASN A 17 11.39 5.41 3.97
C ASN A 17 12.44 5.10 2.89
N PHE A 18 13.08 6.16 2.38
CA PHE A 18 14.17 6.05 1.41
C PHE A 18 15.49 5.49 1.99
N GLY A 19 15.53 5.22 3.30
CA GLY A 19 16.67 4.56 3.95
C GLY A 19 16.73 3.05 3.74
N ILE A 20 15.67 2.43 3.23
CA ILE A 20 15.63 0.99 2.93
C ILE A 20 15.92 0.81 1.43
N PRO A 21 17.09 0.27 1.04
CA PRO A 21 17.54 0.29 -0.35
C PRO A 21 16.81 -0.72 -1.25
N GLY A 22 16.14 -1.72 -0.68
CA GLY A 22 15.43 -2.75 -1.43
C GLY A 22 14.64 -3.68 -0.53
N PHE A 23 13.87 -4.57 -1.16
CA PHE A 23 13.06 -5.57 -0.46
C PHE A 23 13.89 -6.45 0.45
N THR A 24 13.41 -6.58 1.68
CA THR A 24 14.03 -7.31 2.78
C THR A 24 13.40 -8.68 2.97
N GLY A 25 12.16 -8.88 2.48
CA GLY A 25 11.35 -10.06 2.77
C GLY A 25 10.56 -9.95 4.08
N GLU A 26 10.75 -8.87 4.83
CA GLU A 26 9.98 -8.57 6.04
C GLU A 26 8.93 -7.52 5.73
N ILE A 27 7.65 -7.89 5.80
CA ILE A 27 6.55 -7.06 5.33
C ILE A 27 6.51 -5.68 6.01
N LEU A 28 6.79 -5.64 7.32
CA LEU A 28 6.80 -4.41 8.12
C LEU A 28 7.86 -3.40 7.67
N LEU A 29 8.94 -3.86 7.02
CA LEU A 29 9.96 -3.01 6.43
C LEU A 29 9.63 -2.70 4.96
N ASP A 30 9.19 -3.71 4.23
CA ASP A 30 8.96 -3.64 2.79
C ASP A 30 7.82 -2.69 2.43
N GLU A 31 6.75 -2.65 3.23
CA GLU A 31 5.65 -1.69 3.09
C GLU A 31 6.09 -0.23 3.29
N LYS A 32 7.22 -0.01 3.95
CA LYS A 32 7.73 1.34 4.24
C LYS A 32 8.73 1.84 3.21
N ILE A 33 9.22 1.01 2.29
CA ILE A 33 10.27 1.37 1.32
C ILE A 33 9.87 2.61 0.51
N GLY A 34 10.77 3.60 0.45
CA GLY A 34 10.53 4.83 -0.31
C GLY A 34 10.23 4.56 -1.79
N GLY A 35 9.11 5.10 -2.26
CA GLY A 35 8.67 4.97 -3.66
C GLY A 35 7.87 3.71 -3.98
N THR A 36 7.38 3.01 -2.95
CA THR A 36 6.42 1.90 -3.09
C THR A 36 5.00 2.34 -2.72
N VAL A 37 4.03 1.53 -3.10
CA VAL A 37 2.65 1.56 -2.58
C VAL A 37 2.32 0.17 -2.06
N HIS A 38 1.60 0.06 -0.96
CA HIS A 38 1.03 -1.20 -0.52
C HIS A 38 -0.48 -1.13 -0.42
N LEU A 39 -1.10 -2.27 -0.69
CA LEU A 39 -2.55 -2.47 -0.56
C LEU A 39 -2.78 -3.71 0.28
N ALA A 40 -3.66 -3.59 1.27
CA ALA A 40 -4.10 -4.73 2.06
C ALA A 40 -5.47 -5.22 1.59
N SER A 41 -5.58 -6.52 1.31
CA SER A 41 -6.88 -7.18 1.13
C SER A 41 -7.38 -7.69 2.47
N GLY A 42 -8.64 -7.43 2.79
CA GLY A 42 -9.25 -7.82 4.06
C GLY A 42 -9.43 -6.65 5.03
N ALA A 43 -9.24 -6.91 6.33
CA ALA A 43 -9.68 -6.06 7.41
C ALA A 43 -9.08 -4.65 7.31
N SER A 44 -9.91 -3.63 7.47
CA SER A 44 -9.45 -2.27 7.67
C SER A 44 -9.22 -1.97 9.14
N TYR A 45 -8.30 -1.07 9.44
CA TYR A 45 -8.11 -0.50 10.76
C TYR A 45 -9.26 0.47 11.12
N PRO A 46 -10.08 0.20 12.16
CA PRO A 46 -11.22 1.07 12.50
C PRO A 46 -10.84 2.52 12.81
N GLU A 47 -9.63 2.74 13.33
CA GLU A 47 -9.07 4.05 13.63
C GLU A 47 -8.83 4.93 12.39
N THR A 48 -8.75 4.33 11.19
CA THR A 48 -8.63 5.07 9.91
C THR A 48 -9.99 5.37 9.27
N GLY A 49 -11.10 4.96 9.92
CA GLY A 49 -12.46 5.10 9.41
C GLY A 49 -12.86 4.02 8.40
N GLY A 50 -12.03 2.99 8.23
CA GLY A 50 -12.36 1.84 7.40
C GLY A 50 -13.51 1.01 7.99
N VAL A 51 -14.32 0.44 7.10
CA VAL A 51 -15.52 -0.35 7.46
C VAL A 51 -15.46 -1.79 6.96
N ASN A 52 -14.33 -2.22 6.39
CA ASN A 52 -14.20 -3.57 5.87
C ASN A 52 -13.81 -4.53 7.02
N GLU A 53 -14.71 -5.43 7.37
CA GLU A 53 -14.48 -6.45 8.38
C GLU A 53 -14.07 -7.78 7.73
N SER A 54 -12.97 -8.37 8.20
CA SER A 54 -12.43 -9.63 7.67
C SER A 54 -11.51 -10.27 8.72
N ALA A 55 -11.34 -11.59 8.65
CA ALA A 55 -10.40 -12.32 9.50
C ALA A 55 -8.95 -12.24 8.97
N VAL A 56 -8.78 -11.85 7.70
CA VAL A 56 -7.48 -11.64 7.07
C VAL A 56 -7.18 -10.16 6.91
N HIS A 57 -5.92 -9.80 6.99
CA HIS A 57 -5.34 -8.54 6.52
C HIS A 57 -4.05 -8.93 5.81
N TRP A 58 -4.02 -8.78 4.48
CA TRP A 58 -2.94 -9.30 3.65
C TRP A 58 -2.35 -8.21 2.78
N ASP A 59 -1.13 -7.82 3.11
CA ASP A 59 -0.39 -6.78 2.41
C ASP A 59 0.29 -7.27 1.14
N MET A 60 0.22 -6.44 0.11
CA MET A 60 0.97 -6.59 -1.12
C MET A 60 1.66 -5.27 -1.43
N VAL A 61 2.98 -5.33 -1.61
CA VAL A 61 3.81 -4.15 -1.90
C VAL A 61 4.12 -4.10 -3.39
N CYS A 62 3.95 -2.94 -4.00
CA CYS A 62 4.25 -2.66 -5.40
C CYS A 62 5.35 -1.59 -5.48
N ASP A 63 6.43 -1.90 -6.19
CA ASP A 63 7.53 -0.97 -6.47
C ASP A 63 7.19 -0.08 -7.67
N LEU A 64 7.03 1.23 -7.44
CA LEU A 64 6.68 2.18 -8.50
C LEU A 64 7.91 2.81 -9.18
N ARG A 65 9.13 2.56 -8.69
CA ARG A 65 10.36 3.21 -9.17
C ARG A 65 10.77 2.82 -10.60
N LYS A 66 10.01 1.94 -11.25
CA LYS A 66 10.26 1.41 -12.60
C LYS A 66 9.08 1.69 -13.55
N GLY A 67 8.56 2.91 -13.58
CA GLY A 67 7.47 3.30 -14.48
C GLY A 67 6.08 3.30 -13.84
N GLY A 68 5.98 3.29 -12.51
CA GLY A 68 4.71 3.28 -11.78
C GLY A 68 4.17 4.68 -11.49
N ARG A 69 2.84 4.80 -11.33
CA ARG A 69 2.19 6.05 -10.94
C ARG A 69 1.01 5.86 -10.00
N ILE A 70 0.78 6.87 -9.15
CA ILE A 70 -0.45 7.05 -8.37
C ILE A 70 -1.12 8.33 -8.85
N THR A 71 -2.41 8.23 -9.20
CA THR A 71 -3.25 9.38 -9.52
C THR A 71 -4.37 9.50 -8.49
N VAL A 72 -4.65 10.72 -8.04
CA VAL A 72 -5.75 11.04 -7.14
C VAL A 72 -6.60 12.12 -7.82
N ASP A 73 -7.89 11.84 -8.01
CA ASP A 73 -8.84 12.75 -8.66
C ASP A 73 -8.42 13.26 -10.05
N GLY A 74 -7.58 12.48 -10.75
CA GLY A 74 -7.06 12.80 -12.09
C GLY A 74 -5.69 13.47 -12.09
N ASP A 75 -5.21 13.93 -10.93
CA ASP A 75 -3.88 14.52 -10.78
C ASP A 75 -2.85 13.45 -10.42
N ILE A 76 -1.64 13.57 -10.97
CA ILE A 76 -0.52 12.71 -10.58
C ILE A 76 -0.06 13.14 -9.19
N LEU A 77 -0.09 12.20 -8.24
CA LEU A 77 0.44 12.36 -6.88
C LEU A 77 1.88 11.83 -6.78
N MET A 78 2.16 10.72 -7.46
CA MET A 78 3.46 10.05 -7.45
C MET A 78 3.76 9.44 -8.82
N GLU A 79 4.98 9.60 -9.31
CA GLU A 79 5.49 9.02 -10.56
C GLU A 79 6.94 8.55 -10.37
N ASP A 80 7.26 7.35 -10.86
CA ASP A 80 8.57 6.72 -10.72
C ASP A 80 9.09 6.67 -9.26
N GLY A 81 8.15 6.51 -8.32
CA GLY A 81 8.43 6.46 -6.87
C GLY A 81 8.71 7.82 -6.22
N ASN A 82 8.48 8.94 -6.93
CA ASN A 82 8.66 10.30 -6.41
C ASN A 82 7.33 11.05 -6.38
N PHE A 83 7.07 11.76 -5.27
CA PHE A 83 5.93 12.67 -5.19
C PHE A 83 6.09 13.83 -6.17
N THR A 84 4.98 14.25 -6.78
CA THR A 84 4.92 15.33 -7.79
C THR A 84 4.42 16.66 -7.23
N VAL A 85 4.11 16.72 -5.93
CA VAL A 85 3.59 17.88 -5.20
C VAL A 85 4.67 18.63 -4.42
#